data_AF-A0A662RJS4-F1
#
_entry.id   AF-A0A662RJS4-F1
#
_cell.length_a   1.000
_cell.length_b   1.000
_cell.length_c   1.000
_cell.angle_alpha   90.00
_cell.angle_beta   90.00
_cell.angle_gamma   90.00
#
_symmetry.space_group_name_H-M   'P 1'
#
loop_
_entity.id
_entity.type
_entity.pdbx_description
1 polymer ?
#
loop_
_entity_poly.entity_id
_entity_poly.type
_entity_poly.pdbx_seq_one_letter_code
_entity_poly.pdbx_strand_id
1 'polypeptide(L)'
;MSDVLLSVFNRLGDYASKYRVISEGELRLRIRESLELESLSMREREALEESLEGDLEELIFNSITTREDKISVFSPDMQTKINYQGEIFYCLPTHRYMGTELEDAFLRWSAIKNPPDTVAEVVVDFMHRAGYQIQTHEVRN
;
A
#
# COMPACT_ATOMS: atom_id res chain seq x y z
N MET A 1 18.60 -13.21 8.94
CA MET A 1 17.12 -13.20 9.11
C MET A 1 16.64 -11.91 9.76
N SER A 2 17.19 -11.48 10.91
CA SER A 2 16.77 -10.22 11.56
C SER A 2 16.94 -8.99 10.66
N ASP A 3 18.00 -8.95 9.86
CA ASP A 3 18.38 -7.72 9.14
C ASP A 3 17.44 -7.39 7.98
N VAL A 4 16.92 -8.40 7.29
CA VAL A 4 15.95 -8.25 6.19
C VAL A 4 14.63 -7.73 6.72
N LEU A 5 14.05 -8.41 7.72
CA LEU A 5 12.79 -7.97 8.33
C LEU A 5 12.93 -6.61 8.99
N LEU A 6 14.07 -6.33 9.63
CA LEU A 6 14.37 -5.01 10.19
C LEU A 6 14.36 -3.92 9.11
N SER A 7 15.06 -4.16 7.99
CA SER A 7 15.11 -3.23 6.85
C SER A 7 13.71 -2.96 6.29
N VAL A 8 12.92 -4.02 6.07
CA VAL A 8 11.54 -3.94 5.59
C VAL A 8 10.67 -3.16 6.57
N PHE A 9 10.69 -3.50 7.85
CA PHE A 9 9.85 -2.85 8.85
C PHE A 9 10.24 -1.39 9.10
N ASN A 10 11.52 -1.03 9.00
CA ASN A 10 11.95 0.36 9.08
C ASN A 10 11.36 1.17 7.91
N ARG A 11 11.43 0.67 6.67
CA ARG A 11 10.83 1.35 5.51
C ARG A 11 9.32 1.51 5.65
N LEU A 12 8.64 0.45 6.09
CA LEU A 12 7.18 0.49 6.32
C LEU A 12 6.82 1.43 7.48
N GLY A 13 7.64 1.48 8.54
CA GLY A 13 7.46 2.39 9.67
C GLY A 13 7.66 3.86 9.29
N ASP A 14 8.66 4.16 8.48
CA ASP A 14 8.88 5.51 7.92
C ASP A 14 7.70 5.94 7.06
N TYR A 15 7.19 5.01 6.24
CA TYR A 15 6.03 5.25 5.39
C TYR A 15 4.75 5.49 6.21
N ALA A 16 4.49 4.65 7.21
CA ALA A 16 3.37 4.78 8.13
C ALA A 16 3.42 6.09 8.92
N SER A 17 4.60 6.50 9.38
CA SER A 17 4.81 7.75 10.10
C SER A 17 4.56 8.97 9.22
N LYS A 18 4.93 8.89 7.93
CA LYS A 18 4.72 9.97 6.96
C LYS A 18 3.25 10.14 6.58
N TYR A 19 2.55 9.06 6.25
CA TYR A 19 1.20 9.14 5.67
C TYR A 19 0.07 8.93 6.67
N ARG A 20 0.35 8.40 7.87
CA ARG A 20 -0.52 8.23 9.05
C ARG A 20 -1.77 7.35 8.87
N VAL A 21 -2.39 7.41 7.70
CA VAL A 21 -3.53 6.63 7.22
C VAL A 21 -3.15 6.03 5.87
N ILE A 22 -3.28 4.72 5.74
CA ILE A 22 -2.87 3.95 4.56
C ILE A 22 -3.98 2.97 4.20
N SER A 23 -4.33 2.85 2.92
CA SER A 23 -5.31 1.85 2.49
C SER A 23 -4.73 0.43 2.56
N GLU A 24 -5.58 -0.59 2.66
CA GLU A 24 -5.13 -1.99 2.66
C GLU A 24 -4.30 -2.33 1.41
N GLY A 25 -4.80 -1.94 0.24
CA GLY A 25 -4.13 -2.20 -1.03
C GLY A 25 -2.80 -1.45 -1.14
N GLU A 26 -2.75 -0.20 -0.66
CA GLU A 26 -1.52 0.57 -0.60
C GLU A 26 -0.49 -0.09 0.32
N LEU A 27 -0.91 -0.53 1.51
CA LEU A 27 -0.02 -1.21 2.45
C LEU A 27 0.55 -2.50 1.86
N ARG A 28 -0.29 -3.34 1.24
CA ARG A 28 0.16 -4.57 0.57
C ARG A 28 1.14 -4.29 -0.57
N LEU A 29 0.90 -3.24 -1.36
CA LEU A 29 1.84 -2.80 -2.40
C LEU A 29 3.19 -2.41 -1.78
N ARG A 30 3.19 -1.60 -0.72
CA ARG A 30 4.44 -1.18 -0.04
C ARG A 30 5.20 -2.33 0.59
N ILE A 31 4.50 -3.35 1.10
CA ILE A 31 5.13 -4.57 1.62
C ILE A 31 5.87 -5.29 0.48
N ARG A 32 5.21 -5.51 -0.66
CA ARG A 32 5.81 -6.15 -1.83
C ARG A 32 7.03 -5.39 -2.34
N GLU A 33 6.90 -4.08 -2.57
CA GLU A 33 8.01 -3.22 -3.00
C GLU A 33 9.17 -3.28 -1.99
N SER A 34 8.88 -3.29 -0.70
CA SER A 34 9.92 -3.40 0.34
C SER A 34 10.64 -4.74 0.32
N LEU A 35 9.95 -5.83 -0.01
CA LEU A 35 10.57 -7.15 -0.16
C LEU A 35 11.40 -7.26 -1.45
N GLU A 36 10.93 -6.69 -2.55
CA GLU A 36 11.64 -6.67 -3.84
C GLU A 36 13.00 -5.94 -3.71
N LEU A 37 13.06 -4.88 -2.90
CA LEU A 37 14.30 -4.14 -2.64
C LEU A 37 15.37 -4.96 -1.92
N GLU A 38 14.98 -5.96 -1.13
CA GLU A 38 15.94 -6.83 -0.43
C GLU A 38 16.66 -7.78 -1.38
N SER A 39 16.25 -7.85 -2.66
CA SER A 39 16.89 -8.68 -3.69
C SER A 39 17.06 -10.14 -3.28
N LEU A 40 16.11 -10.65 -2.48
CA LEU A 40 16.13 -12.03 -1.97
C LEU A 40 16.08 -13.01 -3.14
N SER A 41 16.98 -13.98 -3.15
CA SER A 41 16.85 -15.13 -4.03
C SER A 41 15.62 -15.95 -3.66
N MET A 42 15.08 -16.72 -4.61
CA MET A 42 13.93 -17.61 -4.34
C MET A 42 14.19 -18.54 -3.16
N ARG A 43 15.41 -19.09 -3.04
CA ARG A 43 15.78 -19.97 -1.91
C ARG A 43 15.80 -19.26 -0.57
N GLU A 44 16.21 -17.99 -0.54
CA GLU A 44 16.22 -17.20 0.70
C GLU A 44 14.80 -16.84 1.13
N ARG A 45 13.94 -16.51 0.16
CA ARG A 45 12.51 -16.27 0.41
C ARG A 45 11.82 -17.52 0.94
N GLU A 46 12.01 -18.67 0.28
CA GLU A 46 11.45 -19.96 0.71
C GLU A 46 11.94 -20.33 2.12
N ALA A 47 13.23 -20.16 2.42
CA ALA A 47 13.76 -20.43 3.76
C ALA A 47 13.18 -19.51 4.84
N LEU A 48 12.87 -18.26 4.49
CA LEU A 48 12.20 -17.30 5.38
C LEU A 48 10.74 -17.69 5.62
N GLU A 49 10.01 -18.05 4.55
CA GLU A 49 8.61 -18.50 4.62
C GLU A 49 8.47 -19.82 5.41
N GLU A 50 9.38 -20.77 5.24
CA GLU A 50 9.45 -21.99 6.06
C GLU A 50 9.73 -21.66 7.54
N SER A 51 10.64 -20.72 7.81
CA SER A 51 11.01 -20.36 9.19
C SER A 51 9.88 -19.64 9.94
N LEU A 52 9.00 -18.96 9.21
CA LEU A 52 7.89 -18.19 9.75
C LEU A 52 6.54 -18.90 9.57
N GLU A 53 6.54 -20.10 9.00
CA GLU A 53 5.36 -20.95 8.77
C GLU A 53 4.22 -20.24 8.00
N GLY A 54 4.55 -19.49 6.95
CA GLY A 54 3.53 -18.79 6.16
C GLY A 54 4.07 -17.98 4.99
N ASP A 55 3.14 -17.40 4.23
CA ASP A 55 3.46 -16.45 3.16
C ASP A 55 4.04 -15.16 3.74
N LEU A 56 5.19 -14.73 3.21
CA LEU A 56 5.94 -13.62 3.79
C LEU A 56 5.19 -12.28 3.71
N GLU A 57 4.47 -12.04 2.61
CA GLU A 57 3.68 -10.81 2.44
C GLU A 57 2.52 -10.78 3.45
N GLU A 58 1.83 -11.90 3.62
CA GLU A 58 0.71 -12.02 4.57
C GLU A 58 1.18 -11.96 6.02
N LEU A 59 2.31 -12.57 6.36
CA LEU A 59 2.90 -12.50 7.70
C LEU A 59 3.30 -11.07 8.07
N ILE A 60 3.91 -10.33 7.15
CA ILE A 60 4.27 -8.92 7.37
C ILE A 60 3.00 -8.08 7.50
N PHE A 61 2.01 -8.31 6.65
CA PHE A 61 0.73 -7.60 6.71
C PHE A 61 0.00 -7.84 8.04
N ASN A 62 -0.09 -9.09 8.49
CA ASN A 62 -0.71 -9.45 9.76
C ASN A 62 0.09 -8.88 10.93
N SER A 63 1.42 -8.97 10.90
CA SER A 63 2.27 -8.35 11.92
C SER A 63 2.05 -6.84 12.04
N ILE A 64 1.66 -6.14 10.97
CA ILE A 64 1.36 -4.71 11.02
C ILE A 64 -0.06 -4.44 11.53
N THR A 65 -1.02 -5.24 11.07
CA THR A 65 -2.45 -4.93 11.20
C THR A 65 -3.17 -5.69 12.33
N THR A 66 -2.54 -6.70 12.92
CA THR A 66 -3.06 -7.46 14.06
C THR A 66 -2.20 -7.24 15.30
N ARG A 67 -2.79 -7.50 16.47
CA ARG A 67 -2.12 -7.34 17.76
C ARG A 67 -1.29 -8.56 18.17
N GLU A 68 -1.72 -9.75 17.75
CA GLU A 68 -1.23 -11.02 18.27
C GLU A 68 -0.13 -11.65 17.40
N ASP A 69 -0.07 -11.32 16.11
CA ASP A 69 0.83 -11.97 15.13
C ASP A 69 2.10 -11.16 14.85
N LYS A 70 2.71 -10.57 15.88
CA LYS A 70 3.92 -9.75 15.70
C LYS A 70 5.14 -10.65 15.44
N ILE A 71 5.66 -10.63 14.22
CA ILE A 71 6.88 -11.37 13.85
C ILE A 71 8.17 -10.60 14.21
N SER A 72 8.06 -9.31 14.57
CA SER A 72 9.18 -8.45 14.94
C SER A 72 8.75 -7.30 15.84
N VAL A 73 9.62 -6.89 16.77
CA VAL A 73 9.44 -5.71 17.62
C VAL A 73 9.48 -4.39 16.84
N PHE A 74 10.05 -4.41 15.63
CA PHE A 74 10.12 -3.24 14.75
C PHE A 74 8.87 -3.09 13.87
N SER A 75 7.94 -4.05 13.94
CA SER A 75 6.73 -4.01 13.13
C SER A 75 5.86 -2.80 13.51
N PRO A 76 5.52 -1.93 12.54
CA PRO A 76 4.60 -0.82 12.77
C PRO A 76 3.24 -1.33 13.28
N ASP A 77 2.69 -0.74 14.33
CA ASP A 77 1.38 -1.13 14.85
C ASP A 77 0.28 -0.28 14.21
N MET A 78 -0.40 -0.80 13.20
CA MET A 78 -1.51 -0.15 12.52
C MET A 78 -2.80 -0.98 12.65
N GLN A 79 -3.16 -1.37 13.87
CA GLN A 79 -4.33 -2.22 14.15
C GLN A 79 -5.70 -1.53 13.94
N THR A 80 -5.74 -0.20 13.91
CA THR A 80 -7.01 0.54 13.82
C THR A 80 -7.54 0.48 12.39
N LYS A 81 -8.66 -0.23 12.20
CA LYS A 81 -9.35 -0.35 10.91
C LYS A 81 -10.44 0.71 10.77
N ILE A 82 -10.44 1.40 9.64
CA ILE A 82 -11.43 2.43 9.29
C ILE A 82 -12.01 2.05 7.93
N ASN A 83 -13.34 1.93 7.85
CA ASN A 83 -14.02 1.81 6.57
C ASN A 83 -14.34 3.21 6.03
N TYR A 84 -13.92 3.48 4.79
CA TYR A 84 -14.22 4.73 4.10
C TYR A 84 -14.51 4.47 2.63
N GLN A 85 -15.71 4.86 2.19
CA GLN A 85 -16.17 4.70 0.81
C GLN A 85 -16.06 3.26 0.25
N GLY A 86 -16.18 2.25 1.13
CA GLY A 86 -16.10 0.84 0.74
C GLY A 86 -14.69 0.25 0.72
N GLU A 87 -13.67 1.04 1.08
CA GLU A 87 -12.29 0.56 1.26
C GLU A 87 -11.87 0.56 2.73
N ILE A 88 -10.89 -0.29 3.05
CA ILE A 88 -10.33 -0.42 4.40
C ILE A 88 -9.04 0.38 4.49
N PHE A 89 -8.95 1.20 5.53
CA PHE A 89 -7.79 2.00 5.88
C PHE A 89 -7.28 1.63 7.27
N TYR A 90 -5.98 1.79 7.44
CA TYR A 90 -5.25 1.49 8.65
C TYR A 90 -4.57 2.76 9.16
N CYS A 91 -4.53 2.94 10.48
CA CYS A 91 -3.79 4.03 11.11
C CYS A 91 -3.12 3.61 12.42
N LEU A 92 -2.16 4.42 12.87
CA LEU A 92 -1.50 4.23 14.15
C LEU A 92 -2.50 4.40 15.33
N PRO A 93 -2.43 3.60 16.41
CA PRO A 93 -3.38 3.63 17.52
C PRO A 93 -3.50 4.98 18.22
N THR A 94 -2.42 5.76 18.27
CA THR A 94 -2.38 7.07 18.93
C THR A 94 -2.96 8.18 18.06
N HIS A 95 -3.27 7.89 16.79
CA HIS A 95 -3.68 8.88 15.83
C HIS A 95 -5.20 9.08 15.87
N ARG A 96 -5.63 10.28 16.25
CA ARG A 96 -7.06 10.62 16.25
C ARG A 96 -7.53 10.78 14.81
N TYR A 97 -8.67 10.18 14.50
CA TYR A 97 -9.33 10.27 13.20
C TYR A 97 -9.40 11.72 12.70
N MET A 98 -8.75 12.00 11.56
CA MET A 98 -8.86 13.27 10.83
C MET A 98 -9.40 12.96 9.43
N GLY A 99 -10.60 13.48 9.11
CA GLY A 99 -11.26 13.20 7.83
C GLY A 99 -10.44 13.60 6.61
N THR A 100 -9.64 14.67 6.72
CA THR A 100 -8.77 15.15 5.63
C THR A 100 -7.69 14.14 5.25
N GLU A 101 -7.03 13.52 6.24
CA GLU A 101 -5.95 12.54 5.96
C GLU A 101 -6.49 11.25 5.36
N LEU A 102 -7.74 10.89 5.68
CA LEU A 102 -8.44 9.77 5.09
C LEU A 102 -8.84 10.03 3.64
N GLU A 103 -9.30 11.25 3.33
CA GLU A 103 -9.56 11.70 1.97
C GLU A 103 -8.27 11.72 1.14
N ASP A 104 -7.19 12.27 1.69
CA ASP A 104 -5.86 12.25 1.04
C ASP A 104 -5.36 10.82 0.80
N ALA A 105 -5.56 9.91 1.76
CA ALA A 105 -5.20 8.50 1.61
C ALA A 105 -6.03 7.81 0.51
N PHE A 106 -7.32 8.11 0.44
CA PHE A 106 -8.20 7.59 -0.62
C PHE A 106 -7.77 8.10 -2.00
N LEU A 107 -7.53 9.41 -2.15
CA LEU A 107 -7.08 9.98 -3.42
C LEU A 107 -5.72 9.42 -3.85
N ARG A 108 -4.78 9.28 -2.91
CA ARG A 108 -3.47 8.67 -3.16
C ARG A 108 -3.60 7.23 -3.64
N TRP A 109 -4.40 6.41 -2.96
CA TRP A 109 -4.61 5.03 -3.37
C TRP A 109 -5.35 4.94 -4.71
N SER A 110 -6.35 5.79 -4.95
CA SER A 110 -7.04 5.85 -6.24
C SER A 110 -6.09 6.18 -7.39
N ALA A 111 -5.15 7.11 -7.19
CA ALA A 111 -4.15 7.46 -8.19
C ALA A 111 -3.15 6.32 -8.46
N ILE A 112 -2.81 5.52 -7.44
CA ILE A 112 -1.97 4.32 -7.59
C ILE A 112 -2.71 3.22 -8.36
N LYS A 113 -3.96 2.96 -7.99
CA LYS A 113 -4.80 1.90 -8.57
C LYS A 113 -5.20 2.21 -10.01
N ASN A 114 -5.55 3.48 -10.27
CA ASN A 114 -5.99 3.97 -11.57
C ASN A 114 -5.15 5.18 -11.95
N PRO A 115 -3.97 4.97 -12.57
CA PRO A 115 -3.15 6.06 -13.06
C PRO A 115 -3.97 6.95 -14.01
N PRO A 116 -3.96 8.29 -13.82
CA PRO A 116 -4.77 9.20 -14.63
C PRO A 116 -4.55 9.04 -16.14
N ASP A 117 -3.31 8.75 -16.55
CA ASP A 117 -2.95 8.55 -17.95
C ASP A 117 -3.66 7.33 -18.56
N THR A 118 -3.69 6.21 -17.83
CA THR A 118 -4.38 4.99 -18.27
C THR A 118 -5.89 5.21 -18.35
N VAL A 119 -6.47 5.96 -17.41
CA VAL A 119 -7.91 6.30 -17.46
C VAL A 119 -8.19 7.21 -18.65
N ALA A 120 -7.33 8.19 -18.92
CA ALA A 120 -7.47 9.08 -20.06
C ALA A 120 -7.45 8.31 -21.39
N GLU A 121 -6.52 7.35 -21.55
CA GLU A 121 -6.47 6.48 -22.73
C GLU A 121 -7.76 5.68 -22.93
N VAL A 122 -8.30 5.07 -21.86
CA VAL A 122 -9.56 4.31 -21.93
C VAL A 122 -10.74 5.21 -22.29
N VAL A 123 -10.79 6.42 -21.75
CA VAL A 123 -11.85 7.40 -22.07
C VAL A 123 -11.74 7.84 -23.54
N VAL A 124 -10.52 8.07 -24.03
CA VAL A 124 -10.28 8.42 -25.43
C VAL A 124 -10.73 7.30 -26.37
N ASP A 125 -10.33 6.05 -26.09
CA ASP A 125 -10.75 4.88 -26.87
C ASP A 125 -12.27 4.69 -26.84
N PHE A 126 -12.91 4.84 -25.68
CA PHE A 126 -14.36 4.78 -25.55
C PHE A 126 -15.07 5.85 -26.40
N MET A 127 -14.61 7.10 -26.32
CA MET A 127 -15.19 8.21 -27.09
C MET A 127 -15.00 8.01 -28.60
N HIS A 128 -13.84 7.51 -29.04
CA HIS A 128 -13.61 7.17 -30.43
C HIS A 128 -14.55 6.06 -30.91
N ARG A 129 -14.76 5.00 -30.12
CA ARG A 129 -15.72 3.92 -30.45
C ARG A 129 -17.16 4.40 -30.50
N ALA A 130 -17.51 5.40 -29.70
CA ALA A 130 -18.81 6.05 -29.73
C ALA A 130 -18.96 7.06 -30.89
N GLY A 131 -17.93 7.25 -31.73
CA GLY A 131 -17.96 8.11 -32.91
C GLY A 131 -17.61 9.58 -32.67
N TYR A 132 -17.11 9.93 -31.47
CA TYR A 132 -16.68 11.28 -31.15
C TYR A 132 -15.24 11.52 -31.63
N GLN A 133 -14.99 12.73 -32.17
CA GLN A 133 -13.64 13.23 -32.45
C GLN A 133 -13.17 14.08 -31.27
N ILE A 134 -12.09 13.66 -30.62
CA ILE A 134 -11.54 14.36 -29.46
C ILE A 134 -10.42 15.29 -29.94
N GLN A 135 -10.51 16.57 -29.60
CA GLN A 135 -9.42 17.53 -29.75
C GLN A 135 -8.86 17.84 -28.37
N THR A 136 -7.65 17.36 -28.09
CA THR A 136 -6.96 17.64 -26.84
C THR A 136 -6.45 19.08 -26.87
N HIS A 137 -7.11 19.97 -26.14
CA HIS A 137 -6.59 21.32 -25.92
C HIS A 137 -5.65 21.30 -24.72
N GLU A 138 -4.37 21.63 -24.94
CA GLU A 138 -3.45 21.94 -23.84
C GLU A 138 -3.96 23.21 -23.13
N VAL A 139 -4.45 23.04 -21.91
CA VAL A 139 -4.71 24.17 -21.01
C VAL A 139 -3.34 24.68 -20.55
N ARG A 140 -2.83 25.72 -21.23
CA ARG A 140 -1.67 26.48 -20.75
C ARG A 140 -2.06 27.20 -19.46
N ASN A 141 -1.54 26.73 -18.34
CA ASN A 141 -1.47 27.50 -17.09
C ASN A 141 -0.46 28.63 -17.22
#